data_AF-A0A3M1M961-F1
#
_entry.id   AF-A0A3M1M961-F1
#
_cell.length_a   1.000
_cell.length_b   1.000
_cell.length_c   1.000
_cell.angle_alpha   90.00
_cell.angle_beta   90.00
_cell.angle_gamma   90.00
#
_symmetry.space_group_name_H-M   'P 1'
#
loop_
_entity.id
_entity.type
_entity.pdbx_description
1 polymer ?
#
loop_
_entity_poly.entity_id
_entity_poly.type
_entity_poly.pdbx_seq_one_letter_code
_entity_poly.pdbx_strand_id
1 'polypeptide(L)' 'MRRTGMVAGKTKMSEVLHPEEIRFCIRCGSPLVSRLRAGKTRPVCPSCNWTYFPD' A
#
# COMPACT_ATOMS: atom_id res chain seq x y z
N MET A 1 10.28 -47.44 2.79
CA MET A 1 9.10 -46.64 2.41
C MET A 1 8.78 -45.61 3.51
N ARG A 2 9.44 -44.45 3.52
CA ARG A 2 9.21 -43.38 4.50
C ARG A 2 8.17 -42.41 3.95
N ARG A 3 6.95 -42.52 4.46
CA ARG A 3 5.86 -41.56 4.25
C ARG A 3 6.30 -40.18 4.75
N THR A 4 6.36 -39.23 3.84
CA THR A 4 6.38 -37.79 4.12
C THR A 4 5.95 -37.15 2.79
N GLY A 5 4.92 -36.33 2.66
CA GLY A 5 4.07 -35.60 3.58
C GLY A 5 3.51 -34.47 2.71
N MET A 6 2.18 -34.34 2.68
CA MET A 6 1.46 -33.33 1.91
C MET A 6 1.96 -31.93 2.27
N VAL A 7 2.36 -31.11 1.29
CA VAL A 7 2.53 -29.67 1.51
C VAL A 7 1.19 -28.96 1.26
N ALA A 8 0.42 -28.83 2.33
CA ALA A 8 -0.65 -27.84 2.45
C ALA A 8 0.00 -26.49 2.78
N GLY A 9 -0.10 -25.52 1.88
CA GLY A 9 0.44 -24.17 2.07
C GLY A 9 -0.42 -23.13 1.36
N LYS A 10 -1.68 -23.03 1.74
CA LYS A 10 -2.56 -21.91 1.39
C LYS A 10 -2.23 -20.73 2.30
N THR A 11 -1.40 -19.79 1.85
CA THR A 11 -1.38 -18.45 2.48
C THR A 11 -2.19 -17.51 1.61
N LYS A 12 -3.50 -17.50 1.88
CA LYS A 12 -4.45 -16.50 1.41
C LYS A 12 -4.62 -15.53 2.58
N MET A 13 -3.95 -14.38 2.57
CA MET A 13 -4.20 -13.34 3.56
C MET A 13 -3.69 -12.00 3.03
N SER A 14 -4.63 -11.22 2.50
CA SER A 14 -4.71 -9.78 2.77
C SER A 14 -3.41 -8.98 2.65
N GLU A 15 -2.84 -8.92 1.46
CA GLU A 15 -1.93 -7.83 1.09
C GLU A 15 -2.75 -6.60 0.67
N VAL A 16 -3.74 -6.27 1.51
CA VAL A 16 -4.39 -4.97 1.45
C VAL A 16 -3.37 -4.03 2.05
N LEU A 17 -2.58 -3.38 1.18
CA LEU A 17 -1.84 -2.19 1.58
C LEU A 17 -2.83 -1.26 2.27
N HIS A 18 -2.68 -1.10 3.59
CA HIS A 18 -3.50 -0.16 4.32
C HIS A 18 -3.27 1.23 3.70
N PRO A 19 -4.33 2.02 3.49
CA PRO A 19 -4.24 3.35 2.86
C PRO A 19 -3.27 4.32 3.57
N GLU A 20 -3.00 4.04 4.83
CA GLU A 20 -2.09 4.74 5.73
C GLU A 20 -0.60 4.33 5.55
N GLU A 21 -0.31 3.26 4.81
CA GLU A 21 1.06 2.77 4.57
C GLU A 21 1.63 3.16 3.21
N ILE A 22 0.88 3.85 2.35
CA ILE A 22 1.38 4.33 1.07
C ILE A 22 2.35 5.50 1.31
N ARG A 23 3.63 5.16 1.53
CA ARG A 23 4.74 6.12 1.72
C ARG A 23 5.31 6.65 0.41
N PHE A 24 5.08 5.92 -0.68
CA PHE A 24 5.62 6.23 -2.01
C PHE A 24 4.52 6.20 -3.05
N CYS A 25 4.61 7.07 -4.03
CA CYS A 25 3.64 7.10 -5.10
C CYS A 25 3.89 6.01 -6.14
N ILE A 26 2.86 5.24 -6.47
CA ILE A 26 2.89 4.18 -7.49
C ILE A 26 3.21 4.67 -8.91
N ARG A 27 3.05 5.98 -9.17
CA ARG A 27 3.29 6.58 -10.48
C ARG A 27 4.69 7.15 -10.62
N CYS A 28 5.10 7.93 -9.64
CA CYS A 28 6.34 8.72 -9.69
C CYS A 28 7.49 8.03 -8.91
N GLY A 29 7.20 7.06 -8.03
CA GLY A 29 8.16 6.50 -7.07
C GLY A 29 8.62 7.48 -5.99
N SER A 30 8.21 8.75 -6.05
CA SER A 30 8.59 9.76 -5.07
C SER A 30 7.89 9.56 -3.73
N PRO A 31 8.54 9.99 -2.63
CA PRO A 31 7.93 9.97 -1.31
C PRO A 31 6.69 10.86 -1.29
N LEU A 32 5.60 10.32 -0.74
CA LEU A 32 4.37 11.06 -0.54
C LEU A 32 4.53 11.96 0.68
N VAL A 33 4.05 13.20 0.56
CA VAL A 33 4.03 14.16 1.66
C VAL A 33 2.62 14.28 2.21
N SER A 34 2.47 14.16 3.53
CA SER A 34 1.22 14.42 4.23
C SER A 34 0.92 15.92 4.20
N ARG A 35 -0.10 16.32 3.45
CA ARG A 35 -0.59 17.71 3.42
C ARG A 35 -2.04 17.79 3.86
N LEU A 36 -2.38 18.88 4.53
CA LEU A 36 -3.76 19.20 4.86
C LEU A 36 -4.50 19.58 3.55
N ARG A 37 -5.42 18.73 3.12
CA ARG A 37 -6.27 18.93 1.94
C ARG A 37 -7.71 18.66 2.32
N ALA A 38 -8.60 19.61 2.03
CA ALA A 38 -10.03 19.50 2.34
C ALA A 38 -10.32 19.11 3.81
N GLY A 39 -9.56 19.69 4.75
CA GLY A 39 -9.72 19.46 6.19
C GLY A 39 -9.19 18.12 6.72
N LYS A 40 -8.57 17.28 5.86
CA LYS A 40 -7.95 16.01 6.27
C LYS A 40 -6.48 15.97 5.84
N THR A 41 -5.62 15.34 6.63
CA THR A 41 -4.24 15.07 6.24
C THR A 41 -4.22 13.94 5.21
N ARG A 42 -3.77 14.22 3.99
CA ARG A 42 -3.73 13.26 2.88
C ARG A 42 -2.31 13.18 2.30
N PRO A 43 -1.86 11.99 1.85
CA PRO A 43 -0.60 11.87 1.13
C PRO A 43 -0.74 12.41 -0.30
N VAL A 44 0.20 13.27 -0.69
CA VAL A 44 0.27 13.90 -2.03
C VAL A 44 1.68 13.72 -2.60
N CYS A 45 1.83 13.31 -3.87
CA CYS A 45 3.14 13.28 -4.55
C CYS A 45 3.47 14.70 -5.00
N PRO A 46 4.58 15.32 -4.54
CA PRO A 46 4.97 16.65 -5.00
C PRO A 46 5.45 16.66 -6.47
N SER A 47 5.88 15.53 -7.01
CA SER A 47 6.38 15.45 -8.40
C SER A 47 5.30 15.24 -9.45
N CYS A 48 4.31 14.39 -9.21
CA CYS A 48 3.22 14.13 -10.17
C CYS A 48 1.87 14.71 -9.76
N ASN A 49 1.82 15.39 -8.60
CA ASN A 49 0.62 16.00 -8.05
C ASN A 49 -0.54 15.02 -7.79
N TRP A 50 -0.22 13.72 -7.72
CA TRP A 50 -1.18 12.67 -7.41
C TRP A 50 -1.54 12.70 -5.93
N THR A 51 -2.83 12.65 -5.62
CA THR A 51 -3.35 12.62 -4.25
C THR A 51 -4.00 11.28 -4.01
N TYR A 52 -3.62 10.61 -2.93
CA TYR A 52 -4.25 9.36 -2.57
C TYR A 52 -5.61 9.60 -1.90
N PHE A 53 -6.64 8.99 -2.45
CA PHE A 53 -7.98 8.95 -1.88
C PHE A 53 -8.32 7.50 -1.56
N PRO A 54 -8.24 7.08 -0.29
CA PRO A 54 -8.87 5.85 0.13
C PRO A 54 -10.39 6.07 0.08
N ASP A 55 -11.02 5.48 -0.92
CA ASP A 55 -12.47 5.24 -0.99
C ASP A 55 -12.76 3.82 -0.50
#